data_AF-A0A9D4PYC4-F1
#
_entry.id   AF-A0A9D4PYC4-F1
#
_cell.length_a   1.000
_cell.length_b   1.000
_cell.length_c   1.000
_cell.angle_alpha   90.00
_cell.angle_beta   90.00
_cell.angle_gamma   90.00
#
_symmetry.space_group_name_H-M   'P 1'
#
loop_
_entity.id
_entity.type
_entity.pdbx_description
1 polymer ?
#
loop_
_entity_poly.entity_id
_entity_poly.type
_entity_poly.pdbx_seq_one_letter_code
_entity_poly.pdbx_strand_id
1 'polypeptide(L)'
;MIAKWAQDWSEQHTSTELYKWTPDVRHLPAYYPPNRNLVTLLTGHGRFPSYFFRFGLMDEVICSCGGECTNLDLYFTVCPLTAQLVAQLRYNADLATDDRRRVLADDRNRALLTRMVTVISDTLPDISR
;
A
#
# COMPACT_ATOMS: atom_id res chain seq x y z
N MET A 1 16.64 -22.27 -3.80
CA MET A 1 17.52 -21.42 -4.65
C MET A 1 16.69 -20.25 -5.15
N ILE A 2 17.21 -19.01 -5.14
CA ILE A 2 16.45 -17.77 -5.41
C ILE A 2 15.67 -17.80 -6.73
N ALA A 3 16.17 -18.49 -7.76
CA ALA A 3 15.50 -18.63 -9.05
C ALA A 3 14.15 -19.34 -8.97
N LYS A 4 14.06 -20.44 -8.19
CA LYS A 4 12.80 -21.16 -7.97
C LYS A 4 11.79 -20.27 -7.22
N TRP A 5 12.24 -19.54 -6.20
CA TRP A 5 11.36 -18.64 -5.47
C TRP A 5 10.86 -17.49 -6.34
N ALA A 6 11.73 -16.93 -7.19
CA ALA A 6 11.32 -15.89 -8.14
C ALA A 6 10.29 -16.40 -9.16
N GLN A 7 10.45 -17.64 -9.63
CA GLN A 7 9.45 -18.30 -10.48
C GLN A 7 8.12 -18.46 -9.75
N ASP A 8 8.14 -19.10 -8.57
CA ASP A 8 6.95 -19.31 -7.74
C ASP A 8 6.26 -17.97 -7.42
N TRP A 9 7.03 -16.91 -7.15
CA TRP A 9 6.54 -15.54 -6.95
C TRP A 9 5.79 -14.97 -8.16
N SER A 10 6.38 -15.09 -9.35
CA SER A 10 5.76 -14.60 -10.59
C SER A 10 4.57 -15.41 -11.08
N GLU A 11 4.45 -16.67 -10.66
CA GLU A 11 3.37 -17.56 -11.10
C GLU A 11 2.19 -17.57 -10.13
N GLN A 12 2.45 -17.53 -8.82
CA GLN A 12 1.43 -17.78 -7.80
C GLN A 12 0.98 -16.54 -7.03
N HIS A 13 1.74 -15.44 -7.09
CA HIS A 13 1.50 -14.27 -6.22
C HIS A 13 1.12 -12.99 -6.96
N THR A 14 0.85 -13.05 -8.28
CA THR A 14 0.55 -11.88 -9.11
C THR A 14 -0.68 -11.07 -8.66
N SER A 15 -1.62 -11.71 -7.99
CA SER A 15 -2.84 -11.08 -7.44
C SER A 15 -2.64 -10.43 -6.08
N THR A 16 -1.50 -10.65 -5.42
CA THR A 16 -1.22 -10.06 -4.11
C THR A 16 -0.89 -8.58 -4.23
N GLU A 17 -1.27 -7.81 -3.21
CA GLU A 17 -0.90 -6.39 -3.17
C GLU A 17 0.62 -6.21 -3.21
N LEU A 18 1.37 -7.07 -2.50
CA LEU A 18 2.83 -7.00 -2.45
C LEU A 18 3.48 -7.17 -3.84
N TYR A 19 2.90 -8.00 -4.71
CA TYR A 19 3.40 -8.19 -6.06
C TYR A 19 3.31 -6.91 -6.90
N LYS A 20 2.26 -6.10 -6.72
CA LYS A 20 2.13 -4.80 -7.41
C LYS A 20 3.33 -3.88 -7.12
N TRP A 21 3.90 -3.97 -5.91
CA TRP A 21 5.03 -3.15 -5.47
C TRP A 21 6.40 -3.83 -5.67
N THR A 22 6.43 -5.16 -5.63
CA THR A 22 7.67 -5.96 -5.63
C THR A 22 7.58 -7.15 -6.59
N PRO A 23 7.44 -6.95 -7.91
CA PRO A 23 7.26 -8.05 -8.86
C PRO A 23 8.51 -8.93 -9.06
N ASP A 24 9.72 -8.41 -8.86
CA ASP A 24 10.99 -9.18 -8.99
C ASP A 24 11.76 -9.24 -7.67
N VAL A 25 11.67 -10.39 -7.03
CA VAL A 25 12.30 -10.65 -5.74
C VAL A 25 13.79 -11.00 -5.81
N ARG A 26 14.37 -11.11 -7.02
CA ARG A 26 15.81 -11.36 -7.19
C ARG A 26 16.65 -10.12 -6.96
N HIS A 27 16.06 -8.94 -7.21
CA HIS A 27 16.75 -7.66 -7.16
C HIS A 27 16.00 -6.70 -6.23
N LEU A 28 15.99 -7.01 -4.93
CA LEU A 28 15.43 -6.12 -3.93
C LEU A 28 16.36 -4.92 -3.70
N PRO A 29 15.87 -3.68 -3.81
CA PRO A 29 16.64 -2.49 -3.48
C PRO A 29 17.07 -2.43 -2.01
N ALA A 30 18.14 -1.69 -1.71
CA ALA A 30 18.69 -1.55 -0.35
C ALA A 30 17.72 -0.92 0.67
N TYR A 31 16.67 -0.24 0.22
CA TYR A 31 15.63 0.31 1.09
C TYR A 31 14.61 -0.74 1.56
N TYR A 32 14.71 -1.99 1.11
CA TYR A 32 13.99 -3.13 1.68
C TYR A 32 14.76 -3.73 2.88
N PRO A 33 14.09 -4.10 3.99
CA PRO A 33 12.65 -4.00 4.24
C PRO A 33 12.24 -2.55 4.52
N PRO A 34 11.13 -2.09 3.94
CA PRO A 34 10.67 -0.74 4.19
C PRO A 34 10.12 -0.65 5.63
N ASN A 35 9.98 0.55 6.20
CA ASN A 35 9.50 0.71 7.58
C ASN A 35 8.11 0.08 7.80
N ARG A 36 7.66 -0.06 9.07
CA ARG A 36 6.38 -0.71 9.42
C ARG A 36 5.19 -0.18 8.62
N ASN A 37 5.06 1.13 8.45
CA ASN A 37 3.94 1.72 7.72
C ASN A 37 3.97 1.36 6.23
N LEU A 38 5.16 1.40 5.63
CA LEU A 38 5.32 0.98 4.25
C LEU A 38 5.05 -0.51 4.08
N VAL A 39 5.50 -1.38 4.99
CA VAL A 39 5.15 -2.81 4.95
C VAL A 39 3.63 -2.99 4.97
N THR A 40 2.93 -2.25 5.83
CA THR A 40 1.46 -2.22 5.89
C THR A 40 0.85 -1.85 4.54
N LEU A 41 1.36 -0.79 3.89
CA LEU A 41 0.91 -0.40 2.56
C LEU A 41 1.21 -1.46 1.50
N LEU A 42 2.45 -1.96 1.42
CA LEU A 42 2.87 -2.89 0.36
C LEU A 42 2.09 -4.20 0.42
N THR A 43 1.75 -4.66 1.62
CA THR A 43 1.02 -5.92 1.81
C THR A 43 -0.49 -5.73 1.79
N GLY A 44 -0.99 -4.50 1.87
CA GLY A 44 -2.41 -4.23 2.13
C GLY A 44 -2.89 -4.72 3.50
N HIS A 45 -1.95 -4.95 4.44
CA HIS A 45 -2.26 -5.48 5.76
C HIS A 45 -2.15 -4.41 6.85
N GLY A 46 -3.05 -4.46 7.82
CA GLY A 46 -3.01 -3.63 9.02
C GLY A 46 -4.21 -2.71 9.11
N ARG A 47 -3.97 -1.46 9.50
CA ARG A 47 -5.03 -0.50 9.82
C ARG A 47 -5.58 0.17 8.55
N PHE A 48 -6.33 -0.61 7.78
CA PHE A 48 -7.15 -0.16 6.65
C PHE A 48 -8.60 -0.62 6.84
N PRO A 49 -9.62 0.16 6.43
CA PRO A 49 -11.02 -0.25 6.47
C PRO A 49 -11.27 -1.61 5.79
N SER A 50 -10.71 -1.84 4.60
CA SER A 50 -10.83 -3.12 3.88
C SER A 50 -10.25 -4.30 4.66
N TYR A 51 -9.12 -4.09 5.34
CA TYR A 51 -8.51 -5.12 6.18
C TYR A 51 -9.32 -5.34 7.45
N PHE A 52 -9.78 -4.28 8.13
CA PHE A 52 -10.60 -4.39 9.34
C PHE A 52 -11.92 -5.12 9.06
N PHE A 53 -12.60 -4.77 7.98
CA PHE A 53 -13.81 -5.45 7.54
C PHE A 53 -13.56 -6.94 7.23
N ARG A 54 -12.50 -7.24 6.48
CA ARG A 54 -12.13 -8.63 6.15
C ARG A 54 -11.95 -9.52 7.38
N PHE A 55 -11.50 -8.95 8.50
CA PHE A 55 -11.27 -9.67 9.76
C PHE A 55 -12.37 -9.46 10.81
N GLY A 56 -13.51 -8.85 10.45
CA GLY A 56 -14.64 -8.64 11.36
C GLY A 56 -14.35 -7.65 12.50
N LEU A 57 -13.43 -6.71 12.28
CA LEU A 57 -13.09 -5.64 13.21
C LEU A 57 -13.93 -4.36 12.98
N MET A 58 -14.57 -4.28 11.82
CA MET A 58 -15.54 -3.24 11.44
C MET A 58 -16.62 -3.86 10.55
N ASP A 59 -17.83 -3.30 10.61
CA ASP A 59 -18.98 -3.78 9.83
C ASP A 59 -19.04 -3.19 8.42
N GLU A 60 -18.26 -2.13 8.15
CA GLU A 60 -18.30 -1.38 6.90
C GLU A 60 -16.90 -1.11 6.33
N VAL A 61 -16.83 -1.00 4.99
CA VAL A 61 -15.59 -0.70 4.25
C VAL A 61 -15.55 0.78 3.85
N ILE A 62 -15.86 1.66 4.79
CA ILE A 62 -15.96 3.10 4.56
C ILE A 62 -14.74 3.79 5.16
N CYS A 63 -14.13 4.67 4.38
CA CYS A 63 -13.08 5.57 4.86
C CYS A 63 -13.72 6.77 5.58
N SER A 64 -12.98 7.40 6.49
CA SER A 64 -13.43 8.61 7.19
C SER A 64 -13.79 9.79 6.27
N CYS A 65 -13.40 9.76 4.99
CA CYS A 65 -13.86 10.70 3.98
C CYS A 65 -15.29 10.43 3.47
N GLY A 66 -15.96 9.37 3.93
CA GLY A 66 -17.29 8.94 3.50
C GLY A 66 -17.32 8.11 2.20
N GLY A 67 -16.17 7.79 1.62
CA GLY A 67 -16.07 6.96 0.41
C GLY A 67 -15.78 5.49 0.73
N GLU A 68 -16.21 4.58 -0.15
CA GLU A 68 -15.83 3.18 -0.07
C GLU A 68 -14.31 3.01 -0.29
N CYS A 69 -13.68 2.10 0.46
CA CYS A 69 -12.25 1.81 0.37
C CYS A 69 -12.00 0.30 0.27
N THR A 70 -12.64 -0.33 -0.70
CA THR A 70 -12.59 -1.79 -0.94
C THR A 70 -11.21 -2.31 -1.36
N ASN A 71 -10.33 -1.44 -1.86
CA ASN A 71 -8.94 -1.74 -2.15
C ASN A 71 -8.05 -0.50 -1.91
N LEU A 72 -6.72 -0.71 -1.87
CA LEU A 72 -5.76 0.36 -1.60
C LEU A 72 -5.64 1.39 -2.73
N ASP A 73 -5.94 1.02 -3.97
CA ASP A 73 -5.79 1.89 -5.14
C ASP A 73 -6.73 3.10 -5.07
N LEU A 74 -7.83 2.99 -4.33
CA LEU A 74 -8.76 4.08 -4.06
C LEU A 74 -8.14 5.21 -3.22
N TYR A 75 -7.18 4.91 -2.34
CA TYR A 75 -6.41 5.94 -1.63
C TYR A 75 -5.52 6.75 -2.57
N PHE A 76 -5.09 6.15 -3.68
CA PHE A 76 -4.22 6.82 -4.63
C PHE A 76 -4.97 7.62 -5.70
N THR A 77 -6.26 7.37 -5.89
CA THR A 77 -6.98 7.86 -7.08
C THR A 77 -8.17 8.76 -6.74
N VAL A 78 -8.97 8.39 -5.73
CA VAL A 78 -10.26 9.05 -5.49
C VAL A 78 -10.46 9.54 -4.05
N CYS A 79 -9.67 9.06 -3.09
CA CYS A 79 -9.89 9.35 -1.67
C CYS A 79 -9.48 10.79 -1.28
N PRO A 80 -10.42 11.66 -0.86
CA PRO A 80 -10.09 13.03 -0.46
C PRO A 80 -9.16 13.11 0.76
N LEU A 81 -9.20 12.12 1.66
CA LEU A 81 -8.35 12.06 2.86
C LEU A 81 -6.85 12.08 2.51
N THR A 82 -6.48 11.48 1.39
CA THR A 82 -5.09 11.24 0.99
C THR A 82 -4.68 12.04 -0.25
N ALA A 83 -5.62 12.71 -0.91
CA ALA A 83 -5.42 13.47 -2.13
C ALA A 83 -4.25 14.48 -2.05
N GLN A 84 -4.12 15.23 -0.95
CA GLN A 84 -3.02 16.19 -0.79
C GLN A 84 -1.63 15.53 -0.69
N LEU A 85 -1.54 14.33 -0.11
CA LEU A 85 -0.29 13.58 -0.02
C LEU A 85 0.06 12.95 -1.36
N VAL A 86 -0.94 12.38 -2.03
CA VAL A 86 -0.80 11.78 -3.36
C VAL A 86 -0.36 12.81 -4.39
N ALA A 87 -0.94 14.01 -4.38
CA ALA A 87 -0.57 15.11 -5.28
C ALA A 87 0.90 15.57 -5.12
N GLN A 88 1.56 15.22 -4.02
CA GLN A 88 2.97 15.52 -3.78
C GLN A 88 3.91 14.37 -4.20
N LEU A 89 3.38 13.19 -4.52
CA LEU A 89 4.18 12.08 -4.99
C LEU A 89 4.83 12.45 -6.32
N ARG A 90 6.11 12.13 -6.44
CA ARG A 90 6.87 12.25 -7.68
C ARG A 90 6.70 10.95 -8.46
N TYR A 91 5.86 10.96 -9.49
CA TYR A 91 5.70 9.83 -10.41
C TYR A 91 5.37 10.32 -11.83
N ASN A 92 5.56 9.46 -12.83
CA ASN A 92 5.27 9.76 -14.22
C ASN A 92 3.79 9.44 -14.50
N ALA A 93 2.94 10.43 -14.25
CA ALA A 93 1.55 10.62 -14.70
C ALA A 93 0.47 9.56 -14.38
N ASP A 94 0.75 8.26 -14.21
CA ASP A 94 -0.30 7.25 -14.00
C ASP A 94 0.14 6.15 -13.03
N LEU A 95 -0.31 6.18 -11.77
CA LEU A 95 -0.12 5.06 -10.83
C LEU A 95 -0.76 3.74 -11.30
N ALA A 96 -1.63 3.80 -12.32
CA ALA A 96 -2.22 2.66 -13.00
C ALA A 96 -1.25 1.95 -13.97
N THR A 97 -0.23 2.63 -14.47
CA THR A 97 0.73 2.12 -15.47
C THR A 97 2.19 2.25 -15.05
N ASP A 98 2.51 3.08 -14.05
CA ASP A 98 3.87 3.33 -13.60
C ASP A 98 4.39 2.20 -12.69
N ASP A 99 5.70 1.98 -12.77
CA ASP A 99 6.41 1.01 -11.98
C ASP A 99 6.42 1.49 -10.51
N ARG A 100 5.52 0.95 -9.68
CA ARG A 100 5.42 1.26 -8.24
C ARG A 100 6.76 1.17 -7.51
N ARG A 101 7.75 0.44 -8.06
CA ARG A 101 9.12 0.43 -7.56
C ARG A 101 9.80 1.78 -7.66
N ARG A 102 9.59 2.53 -8.75
CA ARG A 102 10.16 3.87 -8.93
C ARG A 102 9.58 4.84 -7.91
N VAL A 103 8.29 4.70 -7.59
CA VAL A 103 7.66 5.47 -6.51
C VAL A 103 8.37 5.18 -5.19
N LEU A 104 8.62 3.90 -4.86
CA LEU A 104 9.34 3.52 -3.64
C LEU A 104 10.83 3.87 -3.66
N ALA A 105 11.45 4.05 -4.81
CA ALA A 105 12.87 4.39 -4.92
C ALA A 105 13.18 5.81 -4.42
N ASP A 106 12.22 6.74 -4.50
CA ASP A 106 12.37 8.11 -4.01
C ASP A 106 12.08 8.22 -2.50
N ASP A 107 13.04 8.76 -1.74
CA ASP A 107 12.97 8.93 -0.28
C ASP A 107 11.81 9.82 0.16
N ARG A 108 11.50 10.87 -0.59
CA ARG A 108 10.39 11.78 -0.32
C ARG A 108 9.06 11.06 -0.55
N ASN A 109 8.95 10.26 -1.60
CA ASN A 109 7.77 9.42 -1.81
C ASN A 109 7.59 8.43 -0.65
N ARG A 110 8.65 7.74 -0.20
CA ARG A 110 8.57 6.85 0.97
C ARG A 110 8.09 7.57 2.23
N ALA A 111 8.53 8.81 2.45
CA ALA A 111 8.05 9.64 3.57
C ALA A 111 6.56 10.02 3.42
N LEU A 112 6.12 10.42 2.22
CA LEU A 112 4.72 10.74 1.92
C LEU A 112 3.80 9.52 2.11
N LEU A 113 4.20 8.35 1.60
CA LEU A 113 3.47 7.09 1.75
C LEU A 113 3.41 6.65 3.21
N THR A 114 4.51 6.81 3.96
CA THR A 114 4.53 6.54 5.41
C THR A 114 3.50 7.42 6.13
N ARG A 115 3.46 8.72 5.79
CA ARG A 115 2.48 9.66 6.36
C ARG A 115 1.05 9.34 5.95
N MET A 116 0.83 8.91 4.70
CA MET A 116 -0.47 8.49 4.20
C MET A 116 -1.04 7.33 5.03
N VAL A 117 -0.21 6.32 5.31
CA VAL A 117 -0.60 5.18 6.16
C VAL A 117 -0.93 5.64 7.59
N THR A 118 -0.14 6.55 8.17
CA THR A 118 -0.45 7.12 9.48
C THR A 118 -1.80 7.83 9.48
N VAL A 119 -2.06 8.72 8.52
CA VAL A 119 -3.34 9.44 8.40
C VAL A 119 -4.52 8.48 8.29
N ILE A 120 -4.41 7.41 7.49
CA ILE A 120 -5.48 6.41 7.37
C ILE A 120 -5.65 5.65 8.70
N SER A 121 -4.55 5.17 9.27
CA SER A 121 -4.54 4.38 10.52
C SER A 121 -5.17 5.14 11.70
N ASP A 122 -4.92 6.44 11.79
CA ASP A 122 -5.40 7.30 12.87
C ASP A 122 -6.91 7.57 12.77
N THR A 123 -7.53 7.29 11.62
CA THR A 123 -8.99 7.42 11.44
C THR A 123 -9.78 6.19 11.89
N LEU A 124 -9.09 5.08 12.16
CA LEU A 124 -9.71 3.82 12.54
C LEU A 124 -9.79 3.71 14.07
N PRO A 125 -10.77 2.97 14.61
CA PRO A 125 -10.85 2.75 16.05
C PRO A 125 -9.60 2.03 16.58
N ASP A 126 -9.21 2.34 17.81
CA ASP A 126 -8.21 1.53 18.49
C ASP A 126 -8.85 0.22 18.96
N ILE A 127 -8.20 -0.89 18.62
CA ILE A 127 -8.68 -2.25 18.84
C ILE A 127 -7.66 -3.10 19.61
N SER A 128 -6.56 -2.50 20.10
CA SER A 128 -5.70 -3.20 21.05
C SER A 128 -6.45 -3.42 22.35
N ARG A 129 -6.72 -4.69 22.66
CA ARG A 129 -7.17 -5.15 23.97
C ARG A 129 -6.02 -5.18 24.96
#